data_AF-A0A7X8T5P9-F1
#
_entry.id   AF-A0A7X8T5P9-F1
#
_cell.length_a   1.000
_cell.length_b   1.000
_cell.length_c   1.000
_cell.angle_alpha   90.00
_cell.angle_beta   90.00
_cell.angle_gamma   90.00
#
_symmetry.space_group_name_H-M   'P 1'
#
loop_
_entity.id
_entity.type
_entity.pdbx_description
1 polymer ?
#
loop_
_entity_poly.entity_id
_entity_poly.type
_entity_poly.pdbx_seq_one_letter_code
_entity_poly.pdbx_strand_id
1 'polypeptide(L)'
;MFFVTPAFAQEAPAGSAEPGAAPATDSHAAPAAGEVHTETGVPAGEHGGGAFPPFDSSTYASQLLWLAITFAVFFVLMQKVIGPRIGKILEQRHDRISQDLDEATRLKAEADADVAAYEAELAAARAKAGSIAAAAREEAKLKAEAERRAVEASLSEKLKAAEARIAEIKAKAFADVGTIAEETAAAVVEQLIGGTAAKPEVAAAVAAAKKEA
;
A
#
# COMPACT_ATOMS: atom_id res chain seq x y z
N MET A 1 -18.02 -2.26 20.65
CA MET A 1 -17.84 -0.82 20.94
C MET A 1 -18.53 -0.03 19.84
N PHE A 2 -19.85 0.16 20.00
CA PHE A 2 -20.74 0.85 19.06
C PHE A 2 -21.68 1.65 19.94
N PHE A 3 -21.43 2.96 20.09
CA PHE A 3 -22.28 3.86 20.87
C PHE A 3 -23.13 4.66 19.87
N VAL A 4 -24.35 4.19 19.65
CA VAL A 4 -25.44 4.95 19.02
C VAL A 4 -26.15 5.73 20.13
N THR A 5 -26.23 7.04 19.99
CA THR A 5 -26.94 7.93 20.91
C THR A 5 -28.39 8.08 20.43
N PRO A 6 -29.43 7.74 21.24
CA PRO A 6 -30.80 8.07 20.89
C PRO A 6 -31.11 9.53 21.27
N ALA A 7 -31.61 10.30 20.31
CA ALA A 7 -32.17 11.63 20.52
C ALA A 7 -33.56 11.49 21.17
N PHE A 8 -33.73 12.06 22.37
CA PHE A 8 -35.02 12.12 23.05
C PHE A 8 -35.71 13.46 22.70
N ALA A 9 -36.94 13.35 22.21
CA ALA A 9 -37.85 14.47 22.01
C ALA A 9 -38.27 15.05 23.38
N GLN A 10 -38.14 16.36 23.55
CA GLN A 10 -38.60 17.09 24.72
C GLN A 10 -40.08 17.46 24.51
N GLU A 11 -40.98 16.71 25.16
CA GLU A 11 -42.39 17.05 25.29
C GLU A 11 -42.61 17.85 26.58
N ALA A 12 -43.39 18.92 26.49
CA ALA A 12 -43.68 19.82 27.61
C ALA A 12 -44.70 19.19 28.58
N PRO A 13 -44.51 19.29 29.91
CA PRO A 13 -45.59 18.98 30.85
C PRO A 13 -46.25 20.26 31.38
N ALA A 14 -47.58 20.24 31.30
CA ALA A 14 -48.48 21.10 32.05
C ALA A 14 -48.40 20.80 33.56
N GLY A 15 -48.80 21.78 34.37
CA GLY A 15 -48.42 21.90 35.78
C GLY A 15 -49.18 21.04 36.78
N SER A 16 -48.72 21.10 38.04
CA SER A 16 -49.53 21.16 39.26
C SER A 16 -48.65 21.19 40.53
N ALA A 17 -48.99 22.13 41.42
CA ALA A 17 -48.94 22.11 42.90
C ALA A 17 -47.61 21.93 43.68
N GLU A 18 -47.17 23.04 44.33
CA GLU A 18 -46.86 23.34 45.77
C GLU A 18 -46.36 22.22 46.74
N PRO A 19 -45.75 22.49 47.94
CA PRO A 19 -45.79 23.72 48.80
C PRO A 19 -44.50 24.09 49.59
N GLY A 20 -44.47 25.24 50.30
CA GLY A 20 -43.50 25.46 51.40
C GLY A 20 -43.23 26.90 51.89
N ALA A 21 -44.12 27.42 52.74
CA ALA A 21 -44.02 28.47 53.80
C ALA A 21 -42.63 28.99 54.25
N ALA A 22 -42.38 30.22 54.76
CA ALA A 22 -43.09 31.48 55.10
C ALA A 22 -41.99 32.42 55.75
N PRO A 23 -42.26 33.53 56.49
CA PRO A 23 -43.33 34.54 56.48
C PRO A 23 -42.77 36.00 56.42
N ALA A 24 -43.60 36.99 56.09
CA ALA A 24 -43.57 38.30 56.79
C ALA A 24 -44.71 39.24 56.34
N THR A 25 -45.55 39.54 57.33
CA THR A 25 -46.29 40.80 57.55
C THR A 25 -47.42 41.21 56.61
N ASP A 26 -48.62 40.93 57.09
CA ASP A 26 -49.89 41.58 56.78
C ASP A 26 -49.80 43.11 56.79
N SER A 27 -50.34 43.74 55.72
CA SER A 27 -51.08 45.00 55.82
C SER A 27 -51.85 45.25 54.52
N HIS A 28 -52.83 44.41 54.21
CA HIS A 28 -53.90 44.77 53.27
C HIS A 28 -55.25 44.70 53.99
N ALA A 29 -55.60 45.81 54.65
CA ALA A 29 -57.00 46.17 54.78
C ALA A 29 -57.54 46.43 53.36
N ALA A 30 -58.69 45.83 53.05
CA ALA A 30 -59.35 45.98 51.76
C ALA A 30 -59.65 47.47 51.46
N PRO A 31 -59.31 48.01 50.28
CA PRO A 31 -59.88 49.28 49.87
C PRO A 31 -61.37 49.07 49.59
N ALA A 32 -62.19 49.90 50.23
CA ALA A 32 -63.63 49.95 50.01
C ALA A 32 -63.93 50.28 48.54
N ALA A 33 -65.08 49.78 48.06
CA ALA A 33 -65.62 50.12 46.74
C ALA A 33 -65.74 51.65 46.61
N GLY A 34 -64.87 52.26 45.79
CA GLY A 34 -64.84 53.71 45.62
C GLY A 34 -63.64 54.31 44.88
N GLU A 35 -62.55 53.57 44.64
CA GLU A 35 -61.38 54.10 43.92
C GLU A 35 -61.19 53.40 42.58
N VAL A 36 -62.04 53.79 41.63
CA VAL A 36 -61.67 53.76 40.22
C VAL A 36 -60.71 54.93 39.99
N HIS A 37 -59.52 54.68 39.44
CA HIS A 37 -58.70 55.76 38.89
C HIS A 37 -59.38 56.29 37.62
N THR A 38 -60.44 57.05 37.82
CA THR A 38 -61.07 57.92 36.83
C THR A 38 -60.53 59.33 36.99
N GLU A 39 -60.15 59.90 35.85
CA GLU A 39 -59.84 61.31 35.62
C GLU A 39 -58.42 61.78 35.99
N THR A 40 -57.54 61.81 34.98
CA THR A 40 -56.56 62.91 34.89
C THR A 40 -57.32 64.12 34.35
N GLY A 41 -57.97 64.86 35.25
CA GLY A 41 -58.54 66.17 34.95
C GLY A 41 -57.41 67.15 34.69
N VAL A 42 -57.25 67.57 33.44
CA VAL A 42 -56.42 68.74 33.10
C VAL A 42 -57.24 69.97 33.48
N PRO A 43 -56.73 70.92 34.30
CA PRO A 43 -57.47 72.13 34.62
C PRO A 43 -57.76 72.92 33.33
N ALA A 44 -59.02 73.29 33.14
CA ALA A 44 -59.47 74.13 32.04
C ALA A 44 -58.96 75.58 32.22
N GLY A 45 -57.73 75.82 31.78
CA GLY A 45 -57.19 77.13 31.46
C GLY A 45 -56.76 77.14 29.99
N GLU A 46 -57.45 77.92 29.16
CA GLU A 46 -57.16 78.19 27.73
C GLU A 46 -56.64 77.01 26.90
N HIS A 47 -57.54 76.09 26.54
CA HIS A 47 -57.27 75.12 25.47
C HIS A 47 -57.37 75.79 24.11
N GLY A 48 -56.24 76.19 23.54
CA GLY A 48 -56.11 76.43 22.10
C GLY A 48 -56.46 75.15 21.34
N GLY A 49 -57.23 75.25 20.25
CA GLY A 49 -57.66 74.13 19.42
C GLY A 49 -56.51 73.43 18.68
N GLY A 50 -55.77 72.58 19.39
CA GLY A 50 -54.64 71.81 18.88
C GLY A 50 -54.96 70.32 18.71
N ALA A 51 -54.36 69.70 17.69
CA ALA A 51 -54.52 68.29 17.33
C ALA A 51 -54.14 67.31 18.46
N PHE A 52 -54.61 66.06 18.37
CA PHE A 52 -54.29 64.95 19.29
C PHE A 52 -52.77 64.92 19.57
N PRO A 53 -52.31 64.95 20.85
CA PRO A 53 -50.91 65.24 21.20
C PRO A 53 -49.82 64.47 20.44
N PRO A 54 -49.94 63.15 20.13
CA PRO A 54 -48.92 62.43 19.35
C PRO A 54 -48.97 62.69 17.83
N PHE A 55 -49.97 63.42 17.31
CA PHE A 55 -50.07 63.84 15.91
C PHE A 55 -49.89 65.35 15.73
N ASP A 56 -49.26 66.03 16.70
CA ASP A 56 -48.92 67.44 16.55
C ASP A 56 -47.74 67.62 15.58
N SER A 57 -48.06 68.07 14.36
CA SER A 57 -47.12 68.32 13.28
C SER A 57 -46.00 69.33 13.61
N SER A 58 -46.17 70.19 14.62
CA SER A 58 -45.14 71.14 15.05
C SER A 58 -43.89 70.45 15.61
N THR A 59 -44.03 69.22 16.13
CA THR A 59 -42.93 68.44 16.73
C THR A 59 -42.20 67.54 15.74
N TYR A 60 -42.80 67.25 14.58
CA TYR A 60 -42.26 66.32 13.58
C TYR A 60 -40.89 66.74 13.05
N ALA A 61 -40.65 68.03 12.87
CA ALA A 61 -39.36 68.52 12.38
C ALA A 61 -38.22 68.16 13.35
N SER A 62 -38.43 68.33 14.66
CA SER A 62 -37.44 67.98 15.70
C SER A 62 -37.24 66.47 15.80
N GLN A 63 -38.33 65.69 15.74
CA GLN A 63 -38.27 64.23 15.80
C GLN A 63 -37.56 63.64 14.58
N LEU A 64 -37.86 64.13 13.37
CA LEU A 64 -37.17 63.72 12.15
C LEU A 64 -35.69 64.14 12.14
N LEU A 65 -35.36 65.31 12.66
CA LEU A 65 -33.97 65.75 12.80
C LEU A 65 -33.18 64.82 13.73
N TRP A 66 -33.69 64.53 14.92
CA TRP A 66 -33.03 63.61 15.85
C TRP A 66 -33.00 62.17 15.36
N LEU A 67 -34.06 61.72 14.67
CA LEU A 67 -34.07 60.42 13.99
C LEU A 67 -32.97 60.35 12.94
N ALA A 68 -32.84 61.37 12.08
CA ALA A 68 -31.80 61.42 11.05
C ALA A 68 -30.40 61.44 11.66
N ILE A 69 -30.18 62.22 12.73
CA ILE A 69 -28.88 62.27 13.43
C ILE A 69 -28.54 60.91 14.04
N THR A 70 -29.43 60.32 14.83
CA THR A 70 -29.18 59.03 15.50
C THR A 70 -29.05 57.88 14.50
N PHE A 71 -29.88 57.87 13.46
CA PHE A 71 -29.78 56.90 12.37
C PHE A 71 -28.47 57.05 11.59
N ALA A 72 -28.04 58.28 11.26
CA ALA A 72 -26.78 58.51 10.56
C ALA A 72 -25.58 58.05 11.40
N VAL A 73 -25.57 58.37 12.70
CA VAL A 73 -24.51 57.93 13.62
C VAL A 73 -24.49 56.39 13.71
N PHE A 74 -25.64 55.75 13.87
CA PHE A 74 -25.75 54.30 13.91
C PHE A 74 -25.33 53.65 12.59
N PHE A 75 -25.74 54.21 11.45
CA PHE A 75 -25.38 53.73 10.12
C PHE A 75 -23.87 53.80 9.89
N VAL A 76 -23.23 54.92 10.25
CA VAL A 76 -21.77 55.06 10.16
C VAL A 76 -21.06 54.06 11.06
N LEU A 77 -21.57 53.80 12.26
CA LEU A 77 -21.01 52.79 13.16
C LEU A 77 -21.14 51.37 12.57
N MET A 78 -22.30 51.03 12.02
CA MET A 78 -22.56 49.76 11.34
C MET A 78 -21.61 49.57 10.13
N GLN A 79 -21.49 50.60 9.29
CA GLN A 79 -20.62 50.58 8.12
C GLN A 79 -19.14 50.44 8.52
N LYS A 80 -18.68 51.18 9.55
CA LYS A 80 -17.27 51.17 9.98
C LYS A 80 -16.88 49.97 10.82
N VAL A 81 -17.81 49.32 11.53
CA VAL A 81 -17.48 48.25 12.48
C VAL A 81 -17.93 46.88 11.98
N ILE A 82 -19.17 46.75 11.53
CA ILE A 82 -19.78 45.45 11.22
C ILE A 82 -19.42 45.00 9.80
N GLY A 83 -19.45 45.92 8.83
CA GLY A 83 -18.98 45.68 7.46
C GLY A 83 -17.57 45.06 7.39
N PRO A 84 -16.53 45.70 7.94
CA PRO A 84 -15.17 45.17 7.87
C PRO A 84 -14.97 43.89 8.70
N ARG A 85 -15.71 43.70 9.81
CA ARG A 85 -15.63 42.46 10.60
C ARG A 85 -16.13 41.25 9.82
N ILE A 86 -17.27 41.37 9.15
CA ILE A 86 -17.83 40.29 8.33
C ILE A 86 -16.93 40.04 7.12
N GLY A 87 -16.49 41.11 6.43
CA GLY A 87 -15.55 41.00 5.31
C GLY A 87 -14.27 40.24 5.69
N LYS A 88 -13.67 40.56 6.84
CA LYS A 88 -12.47 39.89 7.33
C LYS A 88 -12.68 38.39 7.58
N ILE A 89 -13.83 37.99 8.12
CA ILE A 89 -14.13 36.56 8.37
C ILE A 89 -14.33 35.81 7.05
N LEU A 90 -15.02 36.43 6.08
CA LEU A 90 -15.19 35.83 4.76
C LEU A 90 -13.85 35.65 4.05
N GLU A 91 -13.00 36.69 4.08
CA GLU A 91 -11.66 36.63 3.49
C GLU A 91 -10.82 35.53 4.14
N GLN A 92 -10.77 35.48 5.47
CA GLN A 92 -10.04 34.43 6.20
C GLN A 92 -10.50 33.02 5.84
N ARG A 93 -11.81 32.81 5.64
CA ARG A 93 -12.34 31.51 5.21
C ARG A 93 -11.98 31.22 3.77
N HIS A 94 -12.09 32.20 2.89
CA HIS A 94 -11.72 32.07 1.49
C HIS A 94 -10.24 31.73 1.35
N ASP A 95 -9.36 32.48 2.01
CA ASP A 95 -7.92 32.26 2.03
C ASP A 95 -7.57 30.87 2.54
N ARG A 96 -8.19 30.46 3.64
CA ARG A 96 -7.96 29.12 4.21
C ARG A 96 -8.41 28.02 3.24
N ILE A 97 -9.58 28.16 2.62
CA ILE A 97 -10.06 27.19 1.63
C ILE A 97 -9.13 27.14 0.43
N SER A 98 -8.68 28.29 -0.08
CA SER A 98 -7.74 28.36 -1.20
C SER A 98 -6.43 27.67 -0.83
N GLN A 99 -5.88 27.98 0.34
CA GLN A 99 -4.65 27.38 0.84
C GLN A 99 -4.78 25.86 1.00
N ASP A 100 -5.88 25.39 1.59
CA ASP A 100 -6.15 23.96 1.78
C ASP A 100 -6.30 23.24 0.42
N LEU A 101 -6.92 23.88 -0.58
CA LEU A 101 -7.04 23.34 -1.94
C LEU A 101 -5.71 23.30 -2.69
N ASP A 102 -4.90 24.34 -2.56
CA ASP A 102 -3.57 24.42 -3.16
C ASP A 102 -2.65 23.36 -2.55
N GLU A 103 -2.68 23.22 -1.22
CA GLU A 103 -1.92 22.18 -0.51
C GLU A 103 -2.39 20.77 -0.89
N ALA A 104 -3.71 20.53 -0.95
CA ALA A 104 -4.25 19.25 -1.40
C ALA A 104 -3.84 18.93 -2.85
N THR A 105 -3.83 19.92 -3.73
CA THR A 105 -3.40 19.74 -5.13
C THR A 105 -1.91 19.44 -5.21
N ARG A 106 -1.08 20.14 -4.44
CA ARG A 106 0.36 19.87 -4.34
C ARG A 106 0.64 18.46 -3.82
N LEU A 107 0.02 18.07 -2.71
CA LEU A 107 0.18 16.74 -2.10
C LEU A 107 -0.30 15.64 -3.04
N LYS A 108 -1.38 15.87 -3.79
CA LYS A 108 -1.82 14.94 -4.83
C LYS A 108 -0.80 14.79 -5.94
N ALA A 109 -0.27 15.91 -6.45
CA ALA A 109 0.75 15.87 -7.50
C ALA A 109 2.04 15.17 -7.04
N GLU A 110 2.46 15.38 -5.78
CA GLU A 110 3.59 14.69 -5.18
C GLU A 110 3.32 13.19 -5.04
N ALA A 111 2.14 12.79 -4.55
CA ALA A 111 1.76 11.38 -4.45
C ALA A 111 1.69 10.69 -5.82
N ASP A 112 1.10 11.35 -6.82
CA ASP A 112 1.02 10.82 -8.19
C ASP A 112 2.44 10.67 -8.81
N ALA A 113 3.34 11.62 -8.53
CA ALA A 113 4.73 11.55 -8.97
C ALA A 113 5.51 10.42 -8.27
N ASP A 114 5.32 10.25 -6.96
CA ASP A 114 5.95 9.18 -6.18
C ASP A 114 5.46 7.80 -6.62
N VAL A 115 4.16 7.65 -6.89
CA VAL A 115 3.59 6.41 -7.45
C VAL A 115 4.20 6.11 -8.81
N ALA A 116 4.26 7.10 -9.71
CA ALA A 116 4.85 6.92 -11.03
C ALA A 116 6.34 6.53 -10.95
N ALA A 117 7.10 7.16 -10.06
CA ALA A 117 8.51 6.82 -9.83
C ALA A 117 8.64 5.39 -9.26
N TYR A 118 7.83 5.02 -8.28
CA TYR A 118 7.83 3.68 -7.70
C TYR A 118 7.50 2.60 -8.75
N GLU A 119 6.48 2.82 -9.57
CA GLU A 119 6.10 1.89 -10.64
C GLU A 119 7.20 1.76 -11.69
N ALA A 120 7.86 2.87 -12.07
CA ALA A 120 8.98 2.86 -12.99
C ALA A 120 10.19 2.08 -12.43
N GLU A 121 10.55 2.31 -11.17
CA GLU A 121 11.64 1.58 -10.50
C GLU A 121 11.31 0.08 -10.37
N LEU A 122 10.06 -0.25 -10.06
CA LEU A 122 9.62 -1.64 -9.98
C LEU A 122 9.67 -2.34 -11.35
N ALA A 123 9.27 -1.65 -12.41
CA ALA A 123 9.37 -2.14 -13.79
C ALA A 123 10.84 -2.35 -14.20
N ALA A 124 11.71 -1.38 -13.91
CA ALA A 124 13.14 -1.45 -14.18
C ALA A 124 13.81 -2.60 -13.40
N ALA A 125 13.47 -2.77 -12.12
CA ALA A 125 13.97 -3.86 -11.28
C ALA A 125 13.54 -5.23 -11.83
N ARG A 126 12.27 -5.39 -12.25
CA ARG A 126 11.78 -6.62 -12.88
C ARG A 126 12.48 -6.92 -14.19
N ALA A 127 12.68 -5.90 -15.05
CA ALA A 127 13.41 -6.06 -16.30
C ALA A 127 14.86 -6.49 -16.05
N LYS A 128 15.54 -5.86 -15.08
CA LYS A 128 16.92 -6.20 -14.69
C LYS A 128 17.02 -7.60 -14.09
N ALA A 129 16.07 -8.00 -13.25
CA ALA A 129 16.00 -9.36 -12.73
C ALA A 129 15.80 -10.38 -13.86
N GLY A 130 14.91 -10.09 -14.81
CA GLY A 130 14.71 -10.89 -16.02
C GLY A 130 15.97 -11.04 -16.85
N SER A 131 16.71 -9.95 -17.09
CA SER A 131 17.96 -9.99 -17.84
C SER A 131 19.05 -10.77 -17.11
N ILE A 132 19.17 -10.62 -15.79
CA ILE A 132 20.14 -11.39 -14.97
C ILE A 132 19.79 -12.88 -15.03
N ALA A 133 18.52 -13.24 -14.88
CA ALA A 133 18.09 -14.64 -14.95
C ALA A 133 18.35 -15.26 -16.33
N ALA A 134 18.11 -14.50 -17.41
CA ALA A 134 18.41 -14.94 -18.77
C ALA A 134 19.93 -15.13 -18.99
N ALA A 135 20.74 -14.14 -18.58
CA ALA A 135 22.19 -14.22 -18.70
C ALA A 135 22.78 -15.38 -17.89
N ALA A 136 22.32 -15.58 -16.65
CA ALA A 136 22.76 -16.69 -15.80
C ALA A 136 22.41 -18.06 -16.39
N ARG A 137 21.22 -18.20 -17.00
CA ARG A 137 20.83 -19.44 -17.69
C ARG A 137 21.70 -19.72 -18.91
N GLU A 138 21.99 -18.70 -19.70
CA GLU A 138 22.86 -18.86 -20.88
C GLU A 138 24.29 -19.20 -20.46
N GLU A 139 24.84 -18.51 -19.46
CA GLU A 139 26.17 -18.82 -18.93
C GLU A 139 26.24 -20.24 -18.35
N ALA A 140 25.23 -20.66 -17.59
CA ALA A 140 25.15 -22.02 -17.05
C ALA A 140 25.07 -23.07 -18.16
N LYS A 141 24.30 -22.81 -19.22
CA LYS A 141 24.21 -23.70 -20.39
C LYS A 141 25.56 -23.82 -21.09
N LEU A 142 26.25 -22.70 -21.35
CA LEU A 142 27.57 -22.68 -21.98
C LEU A 142 28.61 -23.44 -21.14
N LYS A 143 28.61 -23.24 -19.82
CA LYS A 143 29.47 -23.99 -18.89
C LYS A 143 29.16 -25.48 -18.91
N ALA A 144 27.89 -25.86 -18.83
CA ALA A 144 27.47 -27.26 -18.89
C ALA A 144 27.87 -27.93 -20.22
N GLU A 145 27.71 -27.23 -21.35
CA GLU A 145 28.16 -27.74 -22.65
C GLU A 145 29.69 -27.89 -22.73
N ALA A 146 30.45 -26.94 -22.18
CA ALA A 146 31.90 -27.01 -22.14
C ALA A 146 32.39 -28.18 -21.26
N GLU A 147 31.83 -28.34 -20.07
CA GLU A 147 32.13 -29.47 -19.18
C GLU A 147 31.75 -30.80 -19.82
N ARG A 148 30.57 -30.89 -20.45
CA ARG A 148 30.14 -32.09 -21.16
C ARG A 148 31.14 -32.49 -22.25
N ARG A 149 31.58 -31.52 -23.07
CA ARG A 149 32.58 -31.78 -24.12
C ARG A 149 33.92 -32.23 -23.54
N ALA A 150 34.37 -31.63 -22.43
CA ALA A 150 35.60 -32.03 -21.76
C ALA A 150 35.52 -33.47 -21.21
N VAL A 151 34.38 -33.83 -20.60
CA VAL A 151 34.13 -35.18 -20.11
C VAL A 151 34.04 -36.18 -21.26
N GLU A 152 33.31 -35.86 -22.33
CA GLU A 152 33.22 -36.69 -23.54
C GLU A 152 34.60 -36.95 -24.16
N ALA A 153 35.45 -35.92 -24.23
CA ALA A 153 36.82 -36.05 -24.74
C ALA A 153 37.66 -36.99 -23.84
N SER A 154 37.66 -36.77 -22.52
CA SER A 154 38.38 -37.63 -21.57
C SER A 154 37.87 -39.07 -21.61
N LEU A 155 36.55 -39.27 -21.76
CA LEU A 155 35.96 -40.59 -21.85
C LEU A 155 36.38 -41.30 -23.14
N SER A 156 36.42 -40.58 -24.28
CA SER A 156 36.90 -41.11 -25.55
C SER A 156 38.36 -41.55 -25.47
N GLU A 157 39.23 -40.77 -24.82
CA GLU A 157 40.63 -41.14 -24.61
C GLU A 157 40.76 -42.39 -23.73
N LYS A 158 40.01 -42.45 -22.63
CA LYS A 158 39.99 -43.63 -21.74
C LYS A 158 39.48 -44.87 -22.45
N LEU A 159 38.46 -44.75 -23.30
CA LEU A 159 37.95 -45.85 -24.12
C LEU A 159 39.02 -46.35 -25.09
N LYS A 160 39.68 -45.46 -25.84
CA LYS A 160 40.78 -45.83 -26.75
C LYS A 160 41.93 -46.52 -26.01
N ALA A 161 42.31 -46.01 -24.83
CA ALA A 161 43.36 -46.62 -24.02
C ALA A 161 42.96 -48.02 -23.51
N ALA A 162 41.70 -48.19 -23.09
CA ALA A 162 41.16 -49.47 -22.66
C ALA A 162 41.10 -50.47 -23.84
N GLU A 163 40.65 -50.04 -25.01
CA GLU A 163 40.64 -50.84 -26.24
C GLU A 163 42.04 -51.31 -26.63
N ALA A 164 43.04 -50.41 -26.60
CA ALA A 164 44.43 -50.75 -26.87
C ALA A 164 44.98 -51.77 -25.86
N ARG A 165 44.68 -51.61 -24.57
CA ARG A 165 45.08 -52.55 -23.52
C ARG A 165 44.41 -53.92 -23.69
N ILE A 166 43.12 -53.95 -24.04
CA ILE A 166 42.41 -55.19 -24.34
C ILE A 166 43.03 -55.89 -25.54
N ALA A 167 43.36 -55.15 -26.61
CA ALA A 167 44.03 -55.70 -27.79
C ALA A 167 45.41 -56.30 -27.46
N GLU A 168 46.19 -55.61 -26.62
CA GLU A 168 47.50 -56.09 -26.15
C GLU A 168 47.37 -57.38 -25.32
N ILE A 169 46.46 -57.41 -24.33
CA ILE A 169 46.21 -58.59 -23.50
C ILE A 169 45.72 -59.74 -24.37
N LYS A 170 44.83 -59.47 -25.33
CA LYS A 170 44.35 -60.48 -26.28
C LYS A 170 45.51 -61.05 -27.10
N ALA A 171 46.39 -60.21 -27.64
CA ALA A 171 47.55 -60.66 -28.41
C ALA A 171 48.51 -61.52 -27.56
N LYS A 172 48.78 -61.10 -26.31
CA LYS A 172 49.59 -61.89 -25.36
C LYS A 172 48.95 -63.23 -25.04
N ALA A 173 47.66 -63.25 -24.69
CA ALA A 173 46.94 -64.48 -24.40
C ALA A 173 46.96 -65.46 -25.60
N PHE A 174 46.78 -64.96 -26.83
CA PHE A 174 46.89 -65.82 -28.03
C PHE A 174 48.30 -66.35 -28.30
N ALA A 175 49.35 -65.61 -27.89
CA ALA A 175 50.72 -66.09 -27.95
C ALA A 175 50.96 -67.20 -26.91
N ASP A 176 50.52 -66.98 -25.67
CA ASP A 176 50.66 -67.92 -24.55
C ASP A 176 49.91 -69.24 -24.81
N VAL A 177 48.73 -69.19 -25.46
CA VAL A 177 47.97 -70.39 -25.86
C VAL A 177 48.79 -71.31 -26.77
N GLY A 178 49.62 -70.75 -27.66
CA GLY A 178 50.51 -71.56 -28.51
C GLY A 178 51.51 -72.36 -27.69
N THR A 179 52.19 -71.69 -26.75
CA THR A 179 53.14 -72.33 -25.84
C THR A 179 52.46 -73.38 -24.96
N ILE A 180 51.30 -73.06 -24.37
CA ILE A 180 50.53 -74.00 -23.54
C ILE A 180 50.08 -75.22 -24.37
N ALA A 181 49.67 -75.02 -25.63
CA ALA A 181 49.29 -76.12 -26.52
C ALA A 181 50.48 -77.03 -26.85
N GLU A 182 51.66 -76.46 -27.12
CA GLU A 182 52.91 -77.22 -27.34
C GLU A 182 53.32 -78.02 -26.10
N GLU A 183 53.33 -77.39 -24.91
CA GLU A 183 53.64 -78.05 -23.64
C GLU A 183 52.64 -79.17 -23.31
N THR A 184 51.34 -78.91 -23.49
CA THR A 184 50.29 -79.89 -23.23
C THR A 184 50.36 -81.06 -24.22
N ALA A 185 50.57 -80.79 -25.51
CA ALA A 185 50.72 -81.84 -26.53
C ALA A 185 51.94 -82.72 -26.26
N ALA A 186 53.07 -82.13 -25.88
CA ALA A 186 54.27 -82.88 -25.48
C ALA A 186 54.01 -83.79 -24.28
N ALA A 187 53.36 -83.28 -23.23
CA ALA A 187 53.01 -84.07 -22.04
C ALA A 187 52.03 -85.22 -22.35
N VAL A 188 51.06 -84.99 -23.23
CA VAL A 188 50.10 -86.02 -23.67
C VAL A 188 50.80 -87.13 -24.47
N VAL A 189 51.72 -86.77 -25.38
CA VAL A 189 52.51 -87.75 -26.16
C VAL A 189 53.42 -88.59 -25.27
N GLU A 190 54.07 -87.96 -24.28
CA GLU A 190 54.91 -88.65 -23.30
C GLU A 190 54.11 -89.68 -22.48
N GLN A 191 52.90 -89.33 -22.02
CA GLN A 191 52.04 -90.26 -21.29
C GLN A 191 51.48 -91.41 -22.13
N LEU A 192 51.17 -91.18 -23.42
CA LEU A 192 50.53 -92.19 -24.27
C LEU A 192 51.52 -93.17 -24.93
N ILE A 193 52.69 -92.68 -25.34
CA ILE A 193 53.63 -93.45 -26.17
C ILE A 193 54.88 -93.87 -25.36
N GLY A 194 55.05 -93.33 -24.13
CA GLY A 194 56.14 -93.69 -23.22
C GLY A 194 57.54 -93.25 -23.70
N GLY A 195 57.62 -92.38 -24.70
CA GLY A 195 58.85 -91.83 -25.27
C GLY A 195 58.79 -90.31 -25.41
N THR A 196 59.95 -89.65 -25.38
CA THR A 196 60.06 -88.19 -25.54
C THR A 196 60.03 -87.82 -27.02
N ALA A 197 59.06 -87.03 -27.45
CA ALA A 197 59.05 -86.45 -28.79
C ALA A 197 59.99 -85.24 -28.84
N ALA A 198 60.72 -85.07 -29.95
CA ALA A 198 61.62 -83.94 -30.10
C ALA A 198 60.83 -82.62 -30.11
N LYS A 199 61.18 -81.67 -29.24
CA LYS A 199 60.58 -80.32 -29.17
C LYS A 199 60.31 -79.66 -30.54
N PRO A 200 61.23 -79.67 -31.52
CA PRO A 200 60.95 -79.07 -32.83
C PRO A 200 59.84 -79.77 -33.63
N GLU A 201 59.64 -81.08 -33.47
CA GLU A 201 58.59 -81.82 -34.17
C GLU A 201 57.19 -81.54 -33.59
N VAL A 202 57.09 -81.44 -32.26
CA VAL A 202 55.83 -81.06 -31.58
C VAL A 202 55.42 -79.63 -31.95
N ALA A 203 56.37 -78.68 -31.92
CA ALA A 203 56.12 -77.31 -32.34
C ALA A 203 55.69 -77.21 -33.82
N ALA A 204 56.31 -77.98 -34.72
CA ALA A 204 55.93 -78.03 -36.13
C ALA A 204 54.51 -78.61 -36.34
N ALA A 205 54.15 -79.67 -35.61
CA ALA A 205 52.82 -80.29 -35.69
C ALA A 205 51.71 -79.37 -35.15
N VAL A 206 51.95 -78.70 -34.01
CA VAL A 206 51.00 -77.72 -33.44
C VAL A 206 50.85 -76.50 -34.36
N ALA A 207 51.94 -76.02 -34.96
CA ALA A 207 51.90 -74.92 -35.93
C ALA A 207 51.15 -75.29 -37.22
N ALA A 208 51.27 -76.54 -37.70
CA ALA A 208 50.50 -77.04 -38.83
C ALA A 208 48.99 -77.08 -38.53
N ALA A 209 48.61 -77.61 -37.36
CA ALA A 209 47.21 -77.66 -36.91
C ALA A 209 46.58 -76.27 -36.74
N LYS A 210 47.36 -75.28 -36.26
CA LYS A 210 46.91 -73.88 -36.13
C LYS A 210 46.59 -73.22 -37.48
N LYS A 211 47.16 -73.72 -38.58
CA LYS A 211 47.02 -73.12 -39.93
C LYS A 211 45.83 -73.68 -40.71
N GLU A 212 45.29 -74.83 -40.29
CA GLU A 212 44.12 -75.50 -40.90
C GLU A 212 42.79 -75.14 -40.23
N ALA A 213 42.83 -74.51 -39.05
CA ALA A 213 41.68 -73.99 -38.30
C ALA A 213 41.47 -72.49 -38.50
#